data_AF-A0A0S8G434-F1
#
_entry.id   AF-A0A0S8G434-F1
#
_cell.length_a   1.000
_cell.length_b   1.000
_cell.length_c   1.000
_cell.angle_alpha   90.00
_cell.angle_beta   90.00
_cell.angle_gamma   90.00
#
_symmetry.space_group_name_H-M   'P 1'
#
loop_
_entity.id
_entity.type
_entity.pdbx_description
1 polymer ?
#
loop_
_entity_poly.entity_id
_entity_poly.type
_entity_poly.pdbx_seq_one_letter_code
_entity_poly.pdbx_strand_id
1 'polypeptide(L)'
;LNLANNHMNDFGYDGITSTMEALEEVGIEYGGPYGQIGHFEFDSMSIAVVCFSTSPNTVSLFDIRAAQELVAREARTNDVVIVSLHGGGEGLSYLHTRDTFEYYLGAPRGNVVAFAHAVIDSGADFVWGHGPHVPRALELYKRRLIAYSLGNFYTWGFNVSDERGYAPILKITFDSFGAFVHGQIVSALQKPRQPLELDSLHRAATLMHRLTAEDFPETSLFITEQGAIRRIERALRYIELQ
;
A
#
# COMPACT_ATOMS: atom_id res chain seq x y z
N LEU A 1 -6.06 3.00 10.98
CA LEU A 1 -4.69 2.48 11.15
C LEU A 1 -4.66 1.00 10.78
N ASN A 2 -3.64 0.54 10.04
CA ASN A 2 -3.47 -0.89 9.78
C ASN A 2 -2.57 -1.52 10.87
N LEU A 3 -3.07 -2.54 11.56
CA LEU A 3 -2.31 -3.32 12.53
C LEU A 3 -1.89 -4.72 12.01
N ALA A 4 -2.42 -5.16 10.86
CA ALA A 4 -2.01 -6.42 10.23
C ALA A 4 -0.59 -6.31 9.65
N ASN A 5 0.38 -6.81 10.42
CA ASN A 5 1.78 -6.90 10.02
C ASN A 5 2.48 -8.07 10.74
N ASN A 6 3.76 -8.32 10.42
CA ASN A 6 4.59 -9.34 11.06
C ASN A 6 4.91 -9.09 12.54
N HIS A 7 4.79 -7.86 13.02
CA HIS A 7 5.03 -7.47 14.42
C HIS A 7 3.77 -7.41 15.29
N MET A 8 2.58 -7.61 14.71
CA MET A 8 1.31 -7.53 15.45
C MET A 8 1.26 -8.47 16.66
N ASN A 9 1.98 -9.59 16.60
CA ASN A 9 1.98 -10.62 17.62
C ASN A 9 3.19 -10.56 18.58
N ASP A 10 4.06 -9.55 18.49
CA ASP A 10 5.32 -9.50 19.25
C ASP A 10 5.10 -9.54 20.78
N PHE A 11 3.95 -9.03 21.24
CA PHE A 11 3.54 -9.01 22.64
C PHE A 11 2.31 -9.89 22.92
N GLY A 12 1.99 -10.82 22.00
CA GLY A 12 0.87 -11.74 22.13
C GLY A 12 -0.50 -11.06 22.21
N TYR A 13 -1.48 -11.80 22.73
CA TYR A 13 -2.87 -11.36 22.84
C TYR A 13 -3.04 -10.05 23.64
N ASP A 14 -2.33 -9.93 24.76
CA ASP A 14 -2.41 -8.75 25.62
C ASP A 14 -1.88 -7.49 24.92
N GLY A 15 -0.81 -7.63 24.14
CA GLY A 15 -0.27 -6.52 23.35
C GLY A 15 -1.17 -6.07 22.22
N ILE A 16 -1.82 -7.01 21.53
CA ILE A 16 -2.83 -6.72 20.51
C ILE A 16 -3.99 -5.96 21.14
N THR A 17 -4.55 -6.48 22.23
CA THR A 17 -5.68 -5.89 22.95
C THR A 17 -5.36 -4.49 23.45
N SER A 18 -4.21 -4.32 24.12
CA SER A 18 -3.77 -3.01 24.61
C SER A 18 -3.60 -1.98 23.48
N THR A 19 -3.13 -2.39 22.31
CA THR A 19 -3.02 -1.50 21.14
C THR A 19 -4.39 -1.08 20.63
N MET A 20 -5.33 -2.02 20.54
CA MET A 20 -6.71 -1.75 20.12
C MET A 20 -7.39 -0.76 21.07
N GLU A 21 -7.34 -1.02 22.37
CA GLU A 21 -7.91 -0.14 23.41
C GLU A 21 -7.34 1.28 23.34
N ALA A 22 -6.02 1.41 23.15
CA ALA A 22 -5.36 2.72 23.04
C ALA A 22 -5.83 3.52 21.82
N LEU A 23 -6.13 2.84 20.69
CA LEU A 23 -6.64 3.48 19.48
C LEU A 23 -8.10 3.91 19.66
N GLU A 24 -8.90 3.07 20.31
CA GLU A 24 -10.31 3.36 20.62
C GLU A 24 -10.43 4.57 21.56
N GLU A 25 -9.58 4.67 22.59
CA GLU A 25 -9.57 5.77 23.56
C GLU A 25 -9.38 7.14 22.88
N VAL A 26 -8.60 7.20 21.79
CA VAL A 26 -8.34 8.43 21.03
C VAL A 26 -9.18 8.56 19.75
N GLY A 27 -10.11 7.62 19.51
CA GLY A 27 -11.01 7.64 18.36
C GLY A 27 -10.33 7.39 17.01
N ILE A 28 -9.24 6.62 16.98
CA ILE A 28 -8.57 6.22 15.74
C ILE A 28 -9.13 4.87 15.26
N GLU A 29 -9.83 4.89 14.13
CA GLU A 29 -10.28 3.68 13.46
C GLU A 29 -9.13 2.78 13.04
N TYR A 30 -9.31 1.46 13.11
CA TYR A 30 -8.27 0.49 12.78
C TYR A 30 -8.79 -0.81 12.18
N GLY A 31 -7.89 -1.56 11.53
CA GLY A 31 -8.19 -2.86 10.94
C GLY A 31 -6.99 -3.80 10.97
N GLY A 32 -7.23 -5.08 10.75
CA GLY A 32 -6.22 -6.13 10.70
C GLY A 32 -6.39 -7.25 11.73
N PRO A 33 -6.41 -6.96 13.05
CA PRO A 33 -6.48 -7.98 14.08
C PRO A 33 -7.77 -8.79 13.92
N TYR A 34 -7.63 -10.11 13.85
CA TYR A 34 -8.72 -11.07 13.75
C TYR A 34 -9.71 -10.80 12.60
N GLY A 35 -9.25 -10.11 11.54
CA GLY A 35 -10.06 -9.76 10.38
C GLY A 35 -10.94 -8.53 10.55
N GLN A 36 -10.70 -7.70 11.58
CA GLN A 36 -11.36 -6.42 11.73
C GLN A 36 -11.08 -5.51 10.53
N ILE A 37 -12.13 -4.86 10.06
CA ILE A 37 -12.10 -3.91 8.95
C ILE A 37 -12.29 -2.52 9.55
N GLY A 38 -11.43 -1.58 9.14
CA GLY A 38 -11.62 -0.19 9.53
C GLY A 38 -12.69 0.44 8.66
N HIS A 39 -13.73 1.00 9.26
CA HIS A 39 -14.78 1.72 8.55
C HIS A 39 -14.83 3.16 9.04
N PHE A 40 -14.91 4.10 8.12
CA PHE A 40 -15.11 5.51 8.48
C PHE A 40 -15.83 6.25 7.36
N GLU A 41 -16.40 7.40 7.71
CA GLU A 41 -17.03 8.30 6.76
C GLU A 41 -16.18 9.56 6.58
N PHE A 42 -16.08 10.02 5.33
CA PHE A 42 -15.42 11.27 4.99
C PHE A 42 -16.22 11.97 3.89
N ASP A 43 -16.64 13.22 4.09
CA ASP A 43 -17.48 13.98 3.15
C ASP A 43 -18.72 13.20 2.65
N SER A 44 -19.38 12.45 3.56
CA SER A 44 -20.53 11.57 3.28
C SER A 44 -20.23 10.34 2.42
N MET A 45 -18.95 10.05 2.14
CA MET A 45 -18.52 8.80 1.51
C MET A 45 -18.15 7.79 2.59
N SER A 46 -18.70 6.59 2.46
CA SER A 46 -18.35 5.42 3.27
C SER A 46 -17.06 4.78 2.75
N ILE A 47 -16.07 4.60 3.64
CA ILE A 47 -14.75 4.07 3.29
C ILE A 47 -14.48 2.83 4.14
N ALA A 48 -14.12 1.73 3.47
CA ALA A 48 -13.64 0.51 4.12
C ALA A 48 -12.13 0.35 3.88
N VAL A 49 -11.41 -0.02 4.94
CA VAL A 49 -9.97 -0.36 4.89
C VAL A 49 -9.79 -1.81 5.29
N VAL A 50 -9.53 -2.67 4.30
CA VAL A 50 -9.33 -4.11 4.50
C VAL A 50 -7.82 -4.40 4.58
N CYS A 51 -7.40 -4.99 5.69
CA CYS A 51 -5.99 -5.16 6.01
C CYS A 51 -5.57 -6.64 5.95
N PHE A 52 -4.59 -6.96 5.12
CA PHE A 52 -4.07 -8.31 4.92
C PHE A 52 -2.60 -8.41 5.31
N SER A 53 -2.18 -9.58 5.79
CA SER A 53 -0.75 -9.85 6.00
C SER A 53 -0.38 -11.32 5.77
N THR A 54 0.92 -11.61 5.79
CA THR A 54 1.43 -12.99 5.86
C THR A 54 1.38 -13.60 7.28
N SER A 55 0.95 -12.82 8.27
CA SER A 55 1.10 -13.16 9.69
C SER A 55 -0.13 -13.85 10.27
N PRO A 56 0.04 -14.68 11.31
CA PRO A 56 -1.07 -15.19 12.10
C PRO A 56 -1.96 -14.08 12.65
N ASN A 57 -3.21 -14.43 12.97
CA ASN A 57 -4.23 -13.55 13.56
C ASN A 57 -4.66 -12.37 12.67
N THR A 58 -4.36 -12.41 11.38
CA THR A 58 -4.84 -11.43 10.39
C THR A 58 -5.56 -12.14 9.23
N VAL A 59 -6.24 -11.37 8.38
CA VAL A 59 -6.68 -11.93 7.10
C VAL A 59 -5.45 -12.23 6.24
N SER A 60 -5.31 -13.49 5.83
CA SER A 60 -4.11 -13.94 5.12
C SER A 60 -4.09 -13.42 3.69
N LEU A 61 -2.93 -12.92 3.25
CA LEU A 61 -2.70 -12.62 1.84
C LEU A 61 -2.38 -13.86 0.98
N PHE A 62 -2.20 -15.03 1.59
CA PHE A 62 -1.96 -16.28 0.86
C PHE A 62 -3.25 -16.87 0.27
N ASP A 63 -4.40 -16.59 0.88
CA ASP A 63 -5.70 -17.02 0.38
C ASP A 63 -6.33 -15.90 -0.48
N ILE A 64 -5.88 -15.83 -1.73
CA ILE A 64 -6.36 -14.84 -2.69
C ILE A 64 -7.87 -14.95 -2.87
N ARG A 65 -8.44 -16.16 -2.91
CA ARG A 65 -9.88 -16.34 -3.11
C ARG A 65 -10.68 -15.75 -1.95
N ALA A 66 -10.29 -16.03 -0.71
CA ALA A 66 -10.93 -15.44 0.46
C ALA A 66 -10.77 -13.91 0.47
N ALA A 67 -9.61 -13.40 0.07
CA ALA A 67 -9.38 -11.95 -0.06
C ALA A 67 -10.31 -11.30 -1.10
N GLN A 68 -10.49 -11.93 -2.26
CA GLN A 68 -11.43 -11.47 -3.29
C GLN A 68 -12.87 -11.46 -2.78
N GLU A 69 -13.32 -12.52 -2.12
CA GLU A 69 -14.67 -12.62 -1.55
C GLU A 69 -14.93 -11.54 -0.49
N LEU A 70 -13.94 -11.28 0.36
CA LEU A 70 -13.96 -10.22 1.36
C LEU A 70 -14.07 -8.84 0.73
N VAL A 71 -13.16 -8.51 -0.20
CA VAL A 71 -13.13 -7.19 -0.87
C VAL A 71 -14.40 -6.97 -1.69
N ALA A 72 -14.88 -7.98 -2.41
CA ALA A 72 -16.12 -7.90 -3.16
C ALA A 72 -17.34 -7.67 -2.26
N ARG A 73 -17.31 -8.13 -1.01
CA ARG A 73 -18.37 -7.83 -0.05
C ARG A 73 -18.33 -6.38 0.38
N GLU A 74 -17.16 -5.87 0.75
CA GLU A 74 -17.01 -4.48 1.18
C GLU A 74 -17.33 -3.50 0.04
N ALA A 75 -16.98 -3.84 -1.21
CA ALA A 75 -17.27 -3.02 -2.37
C ALA A 75 -18.77 -2.92 -2.72
N ARG A 76 -19.63 -3.78 -2.14
CA ARG A 76 -21.09 -3.70 -2.33
C ARG A 76 -21.76 -2.70 -1.39
N THR A 77 -21.11 -2.35 -0.29
CA THR A 77 -21.72 -1.59 0.81
C THR A 77 -20.96 -0.33 1.18
N ASN A 78 -19.80 -0.08 0.56
CA ASN A 78 -18.99 1.10 0.79
C ASN A 78 -18.71 1.81 -0.53
N ASP A 79 -18.59 3.13 -0.51
CA ASP A 79 -18.31 3.96 -1.68
C ASP A 79 -16.86 3.80 -2.16
N VAL A 80 -15.93 3.56 -1.23
CA VAL A 80 -14.51 3.33 -1.52
C VAL A 80 -13.98 2.17 -0.70
N VAL A 81 -13.25 1.26 -1.36
CA VAL A 81 -12.54 0.18 -0.68
C VAL A 81 -11.03 0.36 -0.87
N ILE A 82 -10.35 0.56 0.26
CA ILE A 82 -8.88 0.60 0.33
C ILE A 82 -8.41 -0.74 0.86
N VAL A 83 -7.45 -1.35 0.17
CA VAL A 83 -6.76 -2.54 0.66
C VAL A 83 -5.38 -2.16 1.13
N SER A 84 -5.02 -2.61 2.33
CA SER A 84 -3.64 -2.59 2.79
C SER A 84 -3.09 -4.00 2.84
N LEU A 85 -1.89 -4.21 2.28
CA LEU A 85 -1.22 -5.50 2.30
C LEU A 85 0.14 -5.39 2.99
N HIS A 86 0.42 -6.31 3.91
CA HIS A 86 1.72 -6.46 4.52
C HIS A 86 2.37 -7.75 4.00
N GLY A 87 3.24 -7.62 3.00
CA GLY A 87 3.86 -8.75 2.30
C GLY A 87 5.12 -8.33 1.56
N GLY A 88 5.71 -9.27 0.82
CA GLY A 88 7.00 -9.06 0.15
C GLY A 88 8.20 -9.19 1.11
N GLY A 89 9.35 -9.55 0.55
CA GLY A 89 10.61 -9.66 1.25
C GLY A 89 11.18 -8.30 1.66
N GLU A 90 12.01 -8.31 2.70
CA GLU A 90 12.43 -7.09 3.38
C GLU A 90 13.84 -6.64 2.97
N GLY A 91 14.01 -5.32 2.86
CA GLY A 91 15.29 -4.67 2.61
C GLY A 91 15.65 -4.50 1.12
N LEU A 92 16.88 -4.04 0.90
CA LEU A 92 17.36 -3.55 -0.40
C LEU A 92 17.36 -4.61 -1.51
N SER A 93 17.57 -5.89 -1.18
CA SER A 93 17.52 -6.98 -2.16
C SER A 93 16.12 -7.22 -2.73
N TYR A 94 15.10 -6.61 -2.11
CA TYR A 94 13.70 -6.68 -2.53
C TYR A 94 13.15 -5.29 -2.89
N LEU A 95 13.98 -4.38 -3.41
CA LEU A 95 13.49 -3.10 -3.96
C LEU A 95 12.58 -3.30 -5.17
N HIS A 96 12.91 -4.26 -6.03
CA HIS A 96 12.16 -4.55 -7.23
C HIS A 96 10.94 -5.43 -6.93
N THR A 97 9.78 -5.00 -7.40
CA THR A 97 8.53 -5.78 -7.35
C THR A 97 8.40 -6.59 -8.63
N ARG A 98 8.05 -7.88 -8.50
CA ARG A 98 7.79 -8.75 -9.65
C ARG A 98 6.55 -9.58 -9.39
N ASP A 99 5.87 -10.01 -10.44
CA ASP A 99 4.77 -10.97 -10.36
C ASP A 99 5.31 -12.38 -10.11
N THR A 100 5.82 -12.57 -8.89
CA THR A 100 6.39 -13.82 -8.43
C THR A 100 6.18 -13.94 -6.93
N PHE A 101 6.16 -15.18 -6.44
CA PHE A 101 6.12 -15.44 -5.02
C PHE A 101 7.47 -15.09 -4.37
N GLU A 102 7.45 -14.27 -3.34
CA GLU A 102 8.64 -13.87 -2.58
C GLU A 102 8.80 -14.70 -1.30
N TYR A 103 10.05 -14.93 -0.89
CA TYR A 103 10.43 -15.50 0.40
C TYR A 103 11.42 -14.57 1.08
N TYR A 104 11.44 -14.53 2.41
CA TYR A 104 12.44 -13.80 3.18
C TYR A 104 12.81 -14.59 4.43
N LEU A 105 14.12 -14.79 4.64
CA LEU A 105 14.65 -15.63 5.72
C LEU A 105 13.98 -17.02 5.83
N GLY A 106 13.64 -17.61 4.68
CA GLY A 106 12.97 -18.91 4.58
C GLY A 106 11.46 -18.91 4.82
N ALA A 107 10.87 -17.77 5.21
CA ALA A 107 9.43 -17.62 5.38
C ALA A 107 8.76 -17.13 4.08
N PRO A 108 7.55 -17.62 3.75
CA PRO A 108 6.79 -17.13 2.60
C PRO A 108 6.35 -15.67 2.82
N ARG A 109 6.48 -14.85 1.77
CA ARG A 109 6.09 -13.43 1.78
C ARG A 109 5.01 -13.07 0.75
N GLY A 110 4.58 -14.06 -0.02
CA GLY A 110 3.47 -13.94 -0.98
C GLY A 110 3.89 -13.40 -2.33
N ASN A 111 2.97 -13.46 -3.29
CA ASN A 111 3.08 -12.73 -4.56
C ASN A 111 2.22 -11.47 -4.45
N VAL A 112 2.85 -10.33 -4.16
CA VAL A 112 2.15 -9.08 -3.89
C VAL A 112 1.47 -8.50 -5.14
N VAL A 113 1.98 -8.78 -6.35
CA VAL A 113 1.37 -8.33 -7.62
C VAL A 113 0.09 -9.11 -7.88
N ALA A 114 0.15 -10.44 -7.88
CA ALA A 114 -1.02 -11.29 -8.07
C ALA A 114 -2.11 -10.98 -7.03
N PHE A 115 -1.72 -10.76 -5.77
CA PHE A 115 -2.65 -10.35 -4.72
C PHE A 115 -3.29 -8.99 -5.01
N ALA A 116 -2.49 -7.96 -5.31
CA ALA A 116 -2.98 -6.60 -5.56
C ALA A 116 -3.93 -6.54 -6.78
N HIS A 117 -3.59 -7.25 -7.85
CA HIS A 117 -4.44 -7.35 -9.04
C HIS A 117 -5.76 -8.05 -8.71
N ALA A 118 -5.73 -9.16 -7.96
CA ALA A 118 -6.93 -9.91 -7.61
C ALA A 118 -7.92 -9.12 -6.76
N VAL A 119 -7.43 -8.34 -5.78
CA VAL A 119 -8.32 -7.49 -4.95
C VAL A 119 -8.88 -6.30 -5.72
N ILE A 120 -8.10 -5.68 -6.62
CA ILE A 120 -8.63 -4.65 -7.53
C ILE A 120 -9.70 -5.23 -8.45
N ASP A 121 -9.48 -6.43 -8.98
CA ASP A 121 -10.45 -7.13 -9.80
C ASP A 121 -11.75 -7.46 -9.04
N SER A 122 -11.70 -7.42 -7.71
CA SER A 122 -12.83 -7.67 -6.82
C SER A 122 -13.48 -6.39 -6.29
N GLY A 123 -13.00 -5.22 -6.68
CA GLY A 123 -13.60 -3.92 -6.34
C GLY A 123 -12.79 -3.05 -5.39
N ALA A 124 -11.52 -3.37 -5.11
CA ALA A 124 -10.65 -2.41 -4.42
C ALA A 124 -10.32 -1.22 -5.34
N ASP A 125 -10.36 0.00 -4.79
CA ASP A 125 -10.07 1.24 -5.51
C ASP A 125 -8.61 1.69 -5.35
N PHE A 126 -7.99 1.28 -4.24
CA PHE A 126 -6.60 1.58 -3.94
C PHE A 126 -5.96 0.44 -3.16
N VAL A 127 -4.73 0.09 -3.52
CA VAL A 127 -3.91 -0.88 -2.78
C VAL A 127 -2.66 -0.20 -2.23
N TRP A 128 -2.47 -0.28 -0.93
CA TRP A 128 -1.31 0.26 -0.23
C TRP A 128 -0.53 -0.82 0.53
N GLY A 129 0.65 -1.13 0.02
CA GLY A 129 1.58 -2.09 0.56
C GLY A 129 2.57 -1.52 1.58
N HIS A 130 3.00 -2.41 2.48
CA HIS A 130 4.11 -2.22 3.41
C HIS A 130 4.68 -3.60 3.81
N GLY A 131 5.72 -3.61 4.64
CA GLY A 131 6.47 -4.82 5.01
C GLY A 131 7.90 -4.86 4.49
N PRO A 132 8.20 -4.48 3.23
CA PRO A 132 9.57 -4.52 2.72
C PRO A 132 10.55 -3.56 3.41
N HIS A 133 10.06 -2.63 4.24
CA HIS A 133 10.86 -1.58 4.90
C HIS A 133 11.65 -0.66 3.95
N VAL A 134 11.30 -0.66 2.65
CA VAL A 134 11.84 0.21 1.61
C VAL A 134 10.71 0.66 0.68
N PRO A 135 10.76 1.87 0.09
CA PRO A 135 9.81 2.24 -0.96
C PRO A 135 9.99 1.33 -2.19
N ARG A 136 8.87 0.89 -2.78
CA ARG A 136 8.84 0.11 -4.02
C ARG A 136 8.04 0.84 -5.10
N ALA A 137 7.99 0.23 -6.29
CA ALA A 137 7.26 0.74 -7.45
C ALA A 137 5.78 1.05 -7.17
N LEU A 138 5.23 1.96 -7.98
CA LEU A 138 3.80 2.18 -8.14
C LEU A 138 3.34 1.52 -9.44
N GLU A 139 2.07 1.13 -9.50
CA GLU A 139 1.45 0.62 -10.72
C GLU A 139 0.04 1.23 -10.87
N LEU A 140 -0.35 1.52 -12.11
CA LEU A 140 -1.73 1.87 -12.45
C LEU A 140 -2.39 0.68 -13.15
N TYR A 141 -3.09 -0.15 -12.38
CA TYR A 141 -3.77 -1.35 -12.87
C TYR A 141 -5.27 -1.09 -12.96
N LYS A 142 -5.87 -1.24 -14.15
CA LYS A 142 -7.30 -0.95 -14.42
C LYS A 142 -7.77 0.42 -13.89
N ARG A 143 -6.92 1.44 -14.06
CA ARG A 143 -7.12 2.81 -13.54
C ARG A 143 -7.15 2.93 -12.01
N ARG A 144 -6.77 1.89 -11.26
CA ARG A 144 -6.59 1.91 -9.81
C ARG A 144 -5.11 1.96 -9.47
N LEU A 145 -4.76 2.78 -8.48
CA LEU A 145 -3.37 2.92 -8.05
C LEU A 145 -3.00 1.75 -7.13
N ILE A 146 -1.83 1.18 -7.34
CA ILE A 146 -1.18 0.25 -6.43
C ILE A 146 0.14 0.89 -5.99
N ALA A 147 0.35 0.98 -4.69
CA ALA A 147 1.65 1.30 -4.11
C ALA A 147 2.21 0.06 -3.41
N TYR A 148 3.21 -0.60 -3.99
CA TYR A 148 3.66 -1.90 -3.48
C TYR A 148 4.40 -1.84 -2.14
N SER A 149 5.03 -0.70 -1.85
CA SER A 149 5.54 -0.38 -0.51
C SER A 149 5.82 1.11 -0.42
N LEU A 150 5.40 1.76 0.67
CA LEU A 150 5.83 3.12 1.00
C LEU A 150 7.03 3.16 1.96
N GLY A 151 7.63 2.02 2.28
CA GLY A 151 8.74 1.95 3.23
C GLY A 151 8.32 2.33 4.65
N ASN A 152 9.27 2.87 5.41
CA ASN A 152 9.06 3.22 6.81
C ASN A 152 8.64 4.68 6.94
N PHE A 153 7.55 4.96 7.63
CA PHE A 153 7.18 6.35 7.95
C PHE A 153 7.88 6.84 9.22
N TYR A 154 7.64 6.16 10.34
CA TYR A 154 8.25 6.49 11.63
C TYR A 154 8.41 5.21 12.45
N THR A 155 9.64 4.85 12.80
CA THR A 155 10.00 3.57 13.42
C THR A 155 11.02 3.75 14.53
N TRP A 156 11.02 2.81 15.47
CA TRP A 156 11.97 2.75 16.57
C TRP A 156 12.72 1.42 16.53
N GLY A 157 14.05 1.48 16.51
CA GLY A 157 14.90 0.28 16.51
C GLY A 157 15.14 -0.38 15.15
N PHE A 158 14.62 0.19 14.05
CA PHE A 158 14.88 -0.30 12.70
C PHE A 158 16.12 0.35 12.08
N ASN A 159 16.76 -0.36 11.15
CA ASN A 159 17.79 0.22 10.30
C ASN A 159 17.14 1.12 9.24
N VAL A 160 17.43 2.42 9.32
CA VAL A 160 16.93 3.46 8.40
C VAL A 160 18.06 4.07 7.55
N SER A 161 19.13 3.32 7.29
CA SER A 161 20.15 3.71 6.32
C SER A 161 19.68 3.48 4.89
N ASP A 162 20.23 4.26 3.95
CA ASP A 162 19.98 4.12 2.51
C ASP A 162 18.48 4.27 2.17
N GLU A 163 17.96 3.52 1.21
CA GLU A 163 16.56 3.55 0.80
C GLU A 163 15.59 3.14 1.93
N ARG A 164 16.06 2.48 3.01
CA ARG A 164 15.22 2.16 4.18
C ARG A 164 14.87 3.39 5.02
N GLY A 165 15.65 4.46 4.89
CA GLY A 165 15.40 5.75 5.51
C GLY A 165 14.45 6.63 4.71
N TYR A 166 14.07 6.24 3.49
CA TYR A 166 13.11 7.00 2.69
C TYR A 166 11.70 6.74 3.21
N ALA A 167 10.97 7.82 3.45
CA ALA A 167 9.64 7.84 4.06
C ALA A 167 8.66 8.64 3.19
N PRO A 168 8.36 8.19 1.95
CA PRO A 168 7.43 8.88 1.07
C PRO A 168 6.04 9.01 1.70
N ILE A 169 5.48 10.22 1.64
CA ILE A 169 4.08 10.49 1.96
C ILE A 169 3.34 10.58 0.63
N LEU A 170 2.42 9.64 0.43
CA LEU A 170 1.64 9.55 -0.80
C LEU A 170 0.33 10.34 -0.63
N LYS A 171 0.14 11.38 -1.45
CA LYS A 171 -1.12 12.12 -1.59
C LYS A 171 -1.76 11.73 -2.91
N ILE A 172 -3.03 11.34 -2.89
CA ILE A 172 -3.73 10.77 -4.04
C ILE A 172 -5.11 11.37 -4.18
N THR A 173 -5.54 11.50 -5.43
CA THR A 173 -6.87 11.95 -5.79
C THR A 173 -7.49 10.93 -6.73
N PHE A 174 -8.69 10.49 -6.38
CA PHE A 174 -9.50 9.59 -7.16
C PHE A 174 -10.78 10.29 -7.62
N ASP A 175 -11.41 9.80 -8.69
CA ASP A 175 -12.76 10.21 -9.06
C ASP A 175 -13.82 9.49 -8.20
N SER A 176 -15.10 9.86 -8.38
CA SER A 176 -16.22 9.26 -7.66
C SER A 176 -16.44 7.78 -7.95
N PHE A 177 -15.72 7.21 -8.91
CA PHE A 177 -15.72 5.78 -9.22
C PHE A 177 -14.42 5.12 -8.78
N GLY A 178 -13.64 5.73 -7.88
CA GLY A 178 -12.38 5.20 -7.36
C GLY A 178 -11.23 5.17 -8.37
N ALA A 179 -11.36 5.80 -9.54
CA ALA A 179 -10.28 5.78 -10.53
C ALA A 179 -9.24 6.86 -10.22
N PHE A 180 -7.97 6.49 -10.31
CA PHE A 180 -6.86 7.42 -10.08
C PHE A 180 -6.87 8.58 -11.08
N VAL A 181 -6.79 9.80 -10.54
CA VAL A 181 -6.73 11.05 -11.31
C VAL A 181 -5.31 11.59 -11.33
N HIS A 182 -4.77 11.90 -10.15
CA HIS A 182 -3.39 12.37 -9.97
C HIS A 182 -2.92 12.12 -8.53
N GLY A 183 -1.63 12.33 -8.29
CA GLY A 183 -1.06 12.21 -6.95
C GLY A 183 0.24 12.98 -6.79
N GLN A 184 0.81 12.90 -5.60
CA GLN A 184 2.07 13.51 -5.23
C GLN A 184 2.80 12.62 -4.22
N ILE A 185 4.05 12.30 -4.51
CA ILE A 185 5.00 11.73 -3.56
C ILE A 185 5.70 12.90 -2.88
N VAL A 186 5.35 13.18 -1.63
CA VAL A 186 6.15 14.09 -0.80
C VAL A 186 7.28 13.28 -0.20
N SER A 187 8.51 13.54 -0.63
CA SER A 187 9.67 12.82 -0.14
C SER A 187 10.04 13.32 1.26
N ALA A 188 10.22 12.39 2.18
CA ALA A 188 10.73 12.65 3.51
C ALA A 188 11.75 11.59 3.91
N LEU A 189 12.53 11.88 4.94
CA LEU A 189 13.57 11.03 5.49
C LEU A 189 13.27 10.74 6.94
N GLN A 190 13.43 9.48 7.28
CA GLN A 190 13.50 9.04 8.65
C GLN A 190 14.96 8.94 9.08
N LYS A 191 15.26 9.45 10.27
CA LYS A 191 16.58 9.31 10.91
C LYS A 191 16.40 8.67 12.28
N PRO A 192 17.40 7.90 12.77
CA PRO A 192 17.28 7.23 14.06
C PRO A 192 16.96 8.22 15.18
N ARG A 193 15.84 8.00 15.87
CA ARG A 193 15.41 8.79 17.05
C ARG A 193 15.27 10.29 16.77
N GLN A 194 14.94 10.66 15.54
CA GLN A 194 14.72 12.04 15.13
C GLN A 194 13.34 12.19 14.48
N PRO A 195 12.75 13.41 14.52
CA PRO A 195 11.57 13.71 13.74
C PRO A 195 11.79 13.46 12.24
N LEU A 196 10.69 13.23 11.53
CA LEU A 196 10.69 13.13 10.08
C LEU A 196 11.14 14.46 9.46
N GLU A 197 12.02 14.40 8.47
CA GLU A 197 12.54 15.58 7.76
C GLU A 197 12.10 15.55 6.30
N LEU A 198 11.62 16.68 5.75
CA LEU A 198 11.31 16.76 4.32
C LEU A 198 12.60 16.63 3.48
N ASP A 199 12.53 15.84 2.41
CA ASP A 199 13.65 15.64 1.50
C ASP A 199 13.53 16.55 0.28
N SER A 200 14.27 17.66 0.28
CA SER A 200 14.32 18.61 -0.84
C SER A 200 14.97 18.02 -2.10
N LEU A 201 15.68 16.88 -1.98
CA LEU A 201 16.26 16.16 -3.11
C LEU A 201 15.28 15.17 -3.76
N HIS A 202 14.07 15.04 -3.23
CA HIS A 202 13.02 14.18 -3.77
C HIS A 202 13.45 12.72 -3.99
N ARG A 203 14.35 12.17 -3.16
CA ARG A 203 14.98 10.86 -3.42
C ARG A 203 14.00 9.71 -3.42
N ALA A 204 12.99 9.75 -2.55
CA ALA A 204 11.93 8.74 -2.55
C ALA A 204 11.13 8.77 -3.86
N ALA A 205 10.79 9.97 -4.36
CA ALA A 205 10.10 10.11 -5.64
C ALA A 205 10.96 9.63 -6.81
N THR A 206 12.25 10.00 -6.85
CA THR A 206 13.19 9.55 -7.89
C THR A 206 13.39 8.04 -7.88
N LEU A 207 13.51 7.43 -6.68
CA LEU A 207 13.58 5.99 -6.53
C LEU A 207 12.32 5.30 -7.06
N MET A 208 11.15 5.75 -6.61
CA MET A 208 9.87 5.17 -7.01
C MET A 208 9.59 5.38 -8.50
N HIS A 209 9.99 6.50 -9.09
CA HIS A 209 9.96 6.74 -10.54
C HIS A 209 10.73 5.65 -11.29
N ARG A 210 12.00 5.44 -10.91
CA ARG A 210 12.88 4.44 -11.54
C ARG A 210 12.31 3.02 -11.40
N LEU A 211 11.97 2.62 -10.17
CA LEU A 211 11.41 1.28 -9.92
C LEU A 211 10.09 1.06 -10.67
N THR A 212 9.23 2.08 -10.75
CA THR A 212 7.97 2.01 -11.53
C THR A 212 8.25 1.74 -13.01
N ALA A 213 9.20 2.45 -13.61
CA ALA A 213 9.56 2.26 -15.02
C ALA A 213 10.23 0.91 -15.29
N GLU A 214 11.03 0.41 -14.36
CA GLU A 214 11.77 -0.86 -14.48
C GLU A 214 10.87 -2.08 -14.22
N ASP A 215 10.00 -2.03 -13.21
CA ASP A 215 9.18 -3.16 -12.76
C ASP A 215 7.86 -3.26 -13.53
N PHE A 216 7.29 -2.12 -13.95
CA PHE A 216 6.00 -2.04 -14.62
C PHE A 216 6.08 -1.15 -15.88
N PRO A 217 6.88 -1.50 -16.90
CA PRO A 217 7.11 -0.65 -18.08
C PRO A 217 5.84 -0.34 -18.89
N GLU A 218 4.79 -1.18 -18.78
CA GLU A 218 3.51 -0.98 -19.45
C GLU A 218 2.51 -0.13 -18.64
N THR A 219 2.88 0.27 -17.41
CA THR A 219 2.02 1.12 -16.58
C THR A 219 1.76 2.45 -17.27
N SER A 220 0.52 2.92 -17.21
CA SER A 220 0.15 4.24 -17.74
C SER A 220 0.35 5.35 -16.71
N LEU A 221 1.40 5.25 -15.90
CA LEU A 221 1.70 6.14 -14.79
C LEU A 221 3.07 6.79 -15.00
N PHE A 222 3.12 8.11 -14.79
CA PHE A 222 4.34 8.91 -14.87
C PHE A 222 4.55 9.65 -13.55
N ILE A 223 5.77 9.58 -13.03
CA ILE A 223 6.19 10.28 -11.81
C ILE A 223 7.24 11.31 -12.22
N THR A 224 7.04 12.59 -11.90
CA THR A 224 8.07 13.61 -12.14
C THR A 224 9.20 13.50 -11.10
N GLU A 225 10.34 14.13 -11.36
CA GLU A 225 11.44 14.22 -10.39
C GLU A 225 11.00 14.85 -9.06
N GLN A 226 10.04 15.79 -9.09
CA GLN A 226 9.47 16.43 -7.90
C GLN A 226 8.37 15.60 -7.25
N GLY A 227 8.07 14.41 -7.78
CA GLY A 227 7.10 13.45 -7.23
C GLY A 227 5.65 13.62 -7.66
N ALA A 228 5.34 14.50 -8.62
CA ALA A 228 3.98 14.59 -9.14
C ALA A 228 3.65 13.33 -9.94
N ILE A 229 2.53 12.67 -9.60
CA ILE A 229 2.07 11.44 -10.24
C ILE A 229 0.93 11.78 -11.20
N ARG A 230 1.07 11.36 -12.45
CA ARG A 230 0.10 11.61 -13.52
C ARG A 230 -0.17 10.34 -14.32
N ARG A 231 -1.36 10.25 -14.89
CA ARG A 231 -1.64 9.24 -15.91
C ARG A 231 -1.03 9.67 -17.25
N ILE A 232 -0.43 8.73 -17.96
CA ILE A 232 -0.02 8.90 -19.35
C ILE A 232 -1.26 8.67 -20.21
N GLU A 233 -1.78 9.72 -20.84
CA GLU A 233 -2.85 9.58 -21.81
C GLU A 233 -2.26 9.06 -23.12
N ARG A 234 -2.58 7.82 -23.51
CA ARG A 234 -2.30 7.36 -24.88
C ARG A 234 -3.21 8.12 -25.84
N ALA A 235 -2.68 8.52 -26.99
CA ALA A 235 -3.44 9.20 -28.03
C ALA A 235 -4.72 8.41 -28.37
N LEU A 236 -5.87 9.08 -28.31
CA LEU A 236 -7.16 8.49 -28.67
C LEU A 236 -7.12 8.04 -30.14
N ARG A 237 -7.44 6.77 -30.39
CA ARG A 237 -7.69 6.27 -31.74
C ARG A 237 -9.19 6.27 -31.96
N TYR A 238 -9.67 7.08 -32.91
CA TYR A 238 -11.06 7.09 -33.33
C TYR A 238 -11.25 6.01 -34.40
N ILE A 239 -12.30 5.21 -34.25
CA ILE A 239 -12.83 4.34 -35.31
C ILE A 239 -14.23 4.85 -35.60
N GLU A 240 -14.43 5.34 -36.82
CA GLU A 240 -15.75 5.70 -37.34
C GLU A 240 -16.31 4.44 -38.02
N LEU A 241 -17.48 3.98 -37.58
CA LEU A 241 -18.18 2.84 -38.18
C LEU A 241 -19.43 3.40 -38.89
N GLN A 242 -19.60 3.04 -40.16
CA GLN A 242 -20.78 3.36 -40.97
C GLN A 242 -21.93 2.38 -40.71
#